data_AF-G0J7P2-F1
#
_entry.id   AF-G0J7P2-F1
#
_cell.length_a   1.000
_cell.length_b   1.000
_cell.length_c   1.000
_cell.angle_alpha   90.00
_cell.angle_beta   90.00
_cell.angle_gamma   90.00
#
_symmetry.space_group_name_H-M   'P 1'
#
loop_
_entity.id
_entity.type
_entity.pdbx_description
1 polymer ?
#
loop_
_entity_poly.entity_id
_entity_poly.type
_entity_poly.pdbx_seq_one_letter_code
_entity_poly.pdbx_strand_id
1 'polypeptide(L)'
;MSKRFPIYKGLQKPLMYKGFHGKFIGWGIASLVMGLVLGGVIGSFTNMVFGGFLTISTIIGGLYFTSLQQKKGLHNKTRNQGVFLHPTDLK
;
A
#
# COMPACT_ATOMS: atom_id res chain seq x y z
N MET A 1 -16.53 0.98 42.98
CA MET A 1 -16.56 1.06 41.51
C MET A 1 -15.22 0.55 40.98
N SER A 2 -15.15 -0.65 40.40
CA SER A 2 -13.89 -1.24 39.92
C SER A 2 -13.38 -0.52 38.67
N LYS A 3 -12.08 -0.15 38.65
CA LYS A 3 -11.43 0.47 37.48
C LYS A 3 -11.45 -0.52 36.32
N ARG A 4 -12.24 -0.23 35.28
CA ARG A 4 -12.36 -1.08 34.09
C ARG A 4 -11.34 -0.60 33.06
N PHE A 5 -10.28 -1.38 32.86
CA PHE A 5 -9.29 -1.09 31.82
C PHE A 5 -9.86 -1.45 30.45
N PRO A 6 -9.64 -0.63 29.40
CA PRO A 6 -10.05 -0.98 28.05
C PRO A 6 -9.25 -2.20 27.58
N ILE A 7 -9.94 -3.33 27.42
CA ILE A 7 -9.36 -4.56 26.88
C ILE A 7 -9.10 -4.34 25.40
N TYR A 8 -7.83 -4.48 24.98
CA TYR A 8 -7.46 -4.43 23.58
C TYR A 8 -8.07 -5.64 22.85
N LYS A 9 -8.97 -5.38 21.89
CA LYS A 9 -9.70 -6.44 21.15
C LYS A 9 -8.94 -6.99 19.93
N GLY A 10 -7.66 -6.67 19.79
CA GLY A 10 -6.87 -6.98 18.60
C GLY A 10 -7.11 -6.00 17.45
N LEU A 11 -6.23 -6.04 16.46
CA LEU A 11 -6.37 -5.23 15.25
C LEU A 11 -7.29 -5.96 14.26
N GLN A 12 -8.33 -5.30 13.76
CA GLN A 12 -9.24 -5.88 12.77
C GLN A 12 -8.46 -6.30 11.51
N LYS A 13 -8.78 -7.49 10.97
CA LYS A 13 -8.16 -7.97 9.73
C LYS A 13 -8.50 -7.00 8.59
N PRO A 14 -7.50 -6.45 7.86
CA PRO A 14 -7.77 -5.52 6.78
C PRO A 14 -8.44 -6.24 5.60
N LEU A 15 -9.19 -5.48 4.79
CA LEU A 15 -9.79 -5.98 3.55
C LEU A 15 -8.70 -6.60 2.65
N MET A 16 -8.99 -7.78 2.09
CA MET A 16 -8.09 -8.50 1.19
C MET A 16 -8.76 -8.72 -0.15
N TYR A 17 -8.07 -8.39 -1.24
CA TYR A 17 -8.54 -8.67 -2.59
C TYR A 17 -7.39 -9.10 -3.48
N LYS A 18 -7.47 -10.31 -4.05
CA LYS A 18 -6.48 -10.86 -4.99
C LYS A 18 -5.02 -10.73 -4.52
N GLY A 19 -4.78 -10.89 -3.21
CA GLY A 19 -3.45 -10.79 -2.60
C GLY A 19 -3.04 -9.36 -2.19
N PHE A 20 -3.83 -8.33 -2.51
CA PHE A 20 -3.62 -6.97 -2.02
C PHE A 20 -4.41 -6.70 -0.73
N HIS A 21 -3.82 -5.92 0.18
CA HIS A 21 -4.39 -5.61 1.48
C HIS A 21 -4.69 -4.12 1.65
N GLY A 22 -5.91 -3.78 2.07
CA GLY A 22 -6.32 -2.43 2.44
C GLY A 22 -5.97 -1.37 1.40
N LYS A 23 -5.18 -0.36 1.80
CA LYS A 23 -4.76 0.76 0.96
C LYS A 23 -4.10 0.34 -0.36
N PHE A 24 -3.39 -0.80 -0.39
CA PHE A 24 -2.71 -1.26 -1.60
C PHE A 24 -3.67 -1.68 -2.72
N ILE A 25 -4.91 -2.04 -2.40
CA ILE A 25 -5.96 -2.28 -3.40
C ILE A 25 -6.22 -0.98 -4.18
N GLY A 26 -6.34 0.15 -3.47
CA GLY A 26 -6.50 1.46 -4.08
C GLY A 26 -5.31 1.88 -4.93
N TRP A 27 -4.09 1.55 -4.51
CA TRP A 27 -2.87 1.80 -5.30
C TRP A 27 -2.83 0.98 -6.58
N GLY A 28 -3.27 -0.28 -6.52
CA GLY A 28 -3.40 -1.13 -7.71
C GLY A 28 -4.43 -0.58 -8.69
N ILE A 29 -5.61 -0.17 -8.22
CA ILE A 29 -6.63 0.46 -9.08
C ILE A 29 -6.10 1.77 -9.68
N ALA A 30 -5.40 2.59 -8.87
CA ALA A 30 -4.79 3.82 -9.36
C ALA A 30 -3.76 3.53 -10.46
N SER A 31 -2.94 2.48 -10.34
CA SER A 31 -2.00 2.11 -11.42
C SER A 31 -2.71 1.68 -12.71
N LEU A 32 -3.87 1.02 -12.61
CA LEU A 32 -4.67 0.64 -13.78
C LEU A 32 -5.23 1.87 -14.50
N VAL A 33 -5.85 2.78 -13.75
CA VAL A 33 -6.42 4.01 -14.29
C VAL A 33 -5.32 4.90 -14.88
N MET A 34 -4.23 5.10 -14.15
CA MET A 34 -3.10 5.91 -14.61
C MET A 34 -2.47 5.33 -15.86
N GLY A 35 -2.28 4.01 -15.94
CA GLY A 35 -1.73 3.36 -17.12
C GLY A 35 -2.60 3.58 -18.35
N LEU A 36 -3.91 3.41 -18.22
CA LEU A 36 -4.87 3.63 -19.30
C LEU A 36 -4.88 5.09 -19.78
N VAL A 37 -4.93 6.05 -18.85
CA VAL A 37 -4.94 7.48 -19.19
C VAL A 37 -3.62 7.88 -19.86
N LEU A 38 -2.48 7.51 -19.27
CA LEU A 38 -1.16 7.86 -19.80
C LEU A 38 -0.93 7.26 -21.19
N GLY A 39 -1.16 5.97 -21.38
CA GLY A 39 -0.93 5.36 -22.69
C GLY A 39 -1.97 5.76 -23.73
N GLY A 40 -3.20 6.10 -23.32
CA GLY A 40 -4.19 6.70 -24.22
C GLY A 40 -3.73 8.07 -24.72
N VAL A 41 -3.35 8.97 -23.81
CA VAL A 41 -2.86 10.32 -24.14
C VAL A 41 -1.60 10.24 -25.01
N ILE A 42 -0.61 9.44 -24.62
CA ILE A 42 0.64 9.30 -25.39
C ILE A 42 0.38 8.64 -26.74
N GLY A 43 -0.51 7.65 -26.78
CA GLY A 43 -0.93 6.98 -28.02
C GLY A 43 -1.60 7.95 -29.00
N SER A 44 -2.38 8.91 -28.51
CA SER A 44 -3.00 9.95 -29.34
C SER A 44 -1.98 10.90 -29.98
N PHE A 45 -0.87 11.19 -29.30
CA PHE A 45 0.16 12.09 -29.82
C PHE A 45 1.19 11.39 -30.73
N THR A 46 1.39 10.09 -30.54
CA THR A 46 2.48 9.35 -31.21
C THR A 46 1.94 8.26 -32.12
N ASN A 47 1.61 7.10 -31.56
CA ASN A 47 1.05 5.96 -32.25
C ASN A 47 0.33 5.06 -31.23
N MET A 48 -0.83 4.53 -31.61
CA MET A 48 -1.64 3.61 -30.79
C MET A 48 -0.84 2.39 -30.30
N VAL A 49 0.06 1.84 -31.12
CA VAL A 49 0.88 0.66 -30.73
C VAL A 49 1.84 1.03 -29.61
N PHE A 50 2.47 2.19 -29.69
CA PHE A 50 3.39 2.69 -28.67
C PHE A 50 2.63 3.06 -27.38
N GLY A 51 1.46 3.69 -27.51
CA GLY A 51 0.55 3.96 -26.41
C GLY A 51 0.12 2.67 -25.68
N GLY A 52 -0.26 1.63 -26.43
CA GLY A 52 -0.62 0.32 -25.89
C GLY A 52 0.55 -0.39 -25.19
N PHE A 53 1.77 -0.28 -25.71
CA PHE A 53 2.95 -0.80 -25.01
C PHE A 53 3.18 -0.09 -23.67
N LEU A 54 3.02 1.24 -23.66
CA LEU A 54 3.15 2.06 -22.45
C LEU A 54 2.07 1.76 -21.42
N THR A 55 0.81 1.56 -21.82
CA THR A 55 -0.26 1.17 -20.88
C THR A 55 0.08 -0.13 -20.18
N ILE A 56 0.51 -1.16 -20.93
CA ILE A 56 0.87 -2.47 -20.37
C ILE A 56 2.05 -2.36 -19.42
N SER A 57 3.12 -1.66 -19.85
CA SER A 57 4.34 -1.49 -19.06
C SER A 57 4.07 -0.75 -17.74
N THR A 58 3.28 0.33 -17.79
CA THR A 58 2.91 1.11 -16.59
C THR A 58 2.04 0.33 -15.63
N ILE A 59 1.09 -0.47 -16.12
CA ILE A 59 0.24 -1.33 -15.28
C ILE A 59 1.10 -2.39 -14.57
N ILE A 60 1.93 -3.12 -15.32
CA ILE A 60 2.79 -4.17 -14.74
C ILE A 60 3.75 -3.55 -13.72
N GLY A 61 4.40 -2.44 -14.08
CA GLY A 61 5.32 -1.73 -13.19
C GLY A 61 4.63 -1.20 -11.93
N GLY A 62 3.44 -0.63 -12.07
CA GLY A 62 2.65 -0.08 -10.95
C GLY A 62 2.17 -1.16 -9.99
N LEU A 63 1.68 -2.29 -10.50
CA LEU A 63 1.29 -3.44 -9.67
C LEU A 63 2.49 -4.08 -8.99
N TYR A 64 3.61 -4.23 -9.70
CA TYR A 64 4.84 -4.75 -9.13
C TYR A 64 5.37 -3.86 -7.99
N PHE A 65 5.44 -2.55 -8.21
CA PHE A 65 5.83 -1.58 -7.19
C PHE A 65 4.89 -1.64 -5.97
N THR A 66 3.58 -1.71 -6.19
CA THR A 66 2.59 -1.82 -5.12
C THR A 66 2.80 -3.11 -4.30
N SER A 67 3.11 -4.23 -4.95
CA SER A 67 3.41 -5.50 -4.29
C SER A 67 4.67 -5.40 -3.42
N LEU A 68 5.73 -4.76 -3.92
CA LEU A 68 6.94 -4.50 -3.13
C LEU A 68 6.67 -3.62 -1.91
N GLN A 69 5.87 -2.57 -2.09
CA GLN A 69 5.53 -1.68 -0.99
C GLN A 69 4.64 -2.38 0.05
N GLN A 70 3.77 -3.28 -0.39
CA GLN A 70 2.94 -4.08 0.51
C GLN A 70 3.77 -4.98 1.43
N LYS A 71 4.90 -5.52 0.95
CA LYS A 71 5.82 -6.32 1.79
C LYS A 71 6.40 -5.53 2.97
N LYS A 72 6.48 -4.20 2.88
CA LYS A 72 6.96 -3.33 3.98
C LYS A 72 5.94 -3.16 5.10
N GLY A 73 4.70 -3.62 4.91
CA GLY A 73 3.61 -3.56 5.87
C GLY A 73 2.56 -2.50 5.52
N LEU A 74 1.36 -2.67 6.10
CA LEU A 74 0.20 -1.84 5.80
C LEU A 74 0.26 -0.45 6.44
N HIS A 75 0.94 -0.33 7.58
CA HIS A 75 1.04 0.90 8.34
C HIS A 75 2.49 1.36 8.38
N ASN A 76 2.69 2.65 8.16
CA ASN A 76 4.00 3.25 8.38
C ASN A 76 4.26 3.23 9.90
N LYS A 77 5.37 2.64 10.31
CA LYS A 77 5.77 2.54 11.72
C LYS A 77 7.04 3.33 11.90
N THR A 78 7.05 4.28 12.83
CA THR A 78 8.28 4.97 13.21
C THR A 78 9.24 3.95 13.81
N ARG A 79 10.39 3.76 13.18
CA ARG A 79 11.46 2.89 13.66
C ARG A 79 12.53 3.79 14.27
N ASN A 80 12.46 4.00 15.58
CA ASN A 80 13.52 4.69 16.29
C ASN A 80 14.67 3.71 16.50
N GLN A 81 15.90 4.14 16.21
CA GLN A 81 17.10 3.39 16.58
C GLN A 81 17.61 3.92 17.92
N GLY A 82 17.51 3.11 18.97
CA GLY A 82 17.93 3.48 20.31
C GLY A 82 17.60 2.41 21.35
N VAL A 83 18.22 2.52 22.52
CA VAL A 83 17.94 1.67 23.67
C VAL A 83 16.78 2.28 24.46
N PHE A 84 15.68 1.55 24.60
CA PHE A 84 14.52 1.98 25.39
C PHE A 84 14.62 1.43 26.81
N LEU A 85 14.97 2.28 27.78
CA LEU A 85 14.82 1.92 29.20
C LEU A 85 13.37 2.12 29.62
N HIS A 86 12.70 1.03 30.02
CA HIS A 86 11.41 1.12 30.69
C HIS A 86 11.64 1.42 32.18
N PRO A 87 10.90 2.38 32.78
CA PRO A 87 11.00 2.62 34.21
C PRO A 87 10.48 1.40 34.97
N THR A 88 11.32 0.80 35.79
CA THR A 88 10.92 -0.23 36.76
C THR A 88 10.60 0.46 38.07
N ASP A 89 9.35 0.91 38.23
CA ASP A 89 8.81 1.25 39.55
C ASP A 89 8.34 -0.05 40.21
N LEU A 90 9.31 -0.80 40.75
CA LEU A 90 9.07 -1.94 41.63
C LEU A 90 9.30 -1.42 43.05
N LYS A 91 8.22 -1.00 43.70
CA LYS A 91 8.18 -0.59 45.10
C LYS A 91 7.60 -1.69 45.97
#